data_AF-A0A2M9WPM7-F1
#
_entry.id   AF-A0A2M9WPM7-F1
#
_cell.length_a   1.000
_cell.length_b   1.000
_cell.length_c   1.000
_cell.angle_alpha   90.00
_cell.angle_beta   90.00
_cell.angle_gamma   90.00
#
_symmetry.space_group_name_H-M   'P 1'
#
loop_
_entity.id
_entity.type
_entity.pdbx_description
1 polymer ?
#
loop_
_entity_poly.entity_id
_entity_poly.type
_entity_poly.pdbx_seq_one_letter_code
_entity_poly.pdbx_strand_id
1 'polypeptide(L)'
;MAMTKYQKALIYIRKAELQYGSISKTPENDPNLIKARNLLAIDQRAVKTFEPDDTDLEIKRMLEYGYPAHVIYKKLCVRQPVVQRVREFYGLTYKPIFNYKLTKDGQPDFYTTYVKGMTRIAKISNSFNSRAIFDLIPKLGYEISEVSFYWGDLPDNCTYAIRRSIVYVKHGIDSWLNEAWKG
;
A
#
# COMPACT_ATOMS: atom_id res chain seq x y z
N MET A 1 -26.96 -28.29 8.42
CA MET A 1 -26.56 -27.58 7.18
C MET A 1 -27.30 -26.25 7.11
N ALA A 2 -26.62 -25.14 6.85
CA ALA A 2 -27.25 -23.83 6.70
C ALA A 2 -27.76 -23.63 5.26
N MET A 3 -28.97 -23.06 5.10
CA MET A 3 -29.55 -22.77 3.77
C MET A 3 -28.74 -21.71 3.01
N THR A 4 -28.55 -21.92 1.70
CA THR A 4 -27.88 -20.96 0.81
C THR A 4 -28.73 -19.70 0.57
N LYS A 5 -28.09 -18.60 0.14
CA LYS A 5 -28.81 -17.34 -0.17
C LYS A 5 -29.90 -17.52 -1.24
N TYR A 6 -29.66 -18.39 -2.23
CA TYR A 6 -30.62 -18.70 -3.30
C TYR A 6 -31.81 -19.49 -2.77
N GLN A 7 -31.58 -20.46 -1.88
CA GLN A 7 -32.65 -21.22 -1.22
C GLN A 7 -33.53 -20.30 -0.37
N LYS A 8 -32.91 -19.36 0.36
CA LYS A 8 -33.65 -18.36 1.14
C LYS A 8 -34.46 -17.42 0.25
N ALA A 9 -33.90 -16.96 -0.88
CA ALA A 9 -34.60 -16.11 -1.83
C ALA A 9 -35.83 -16.80 -2.43
N LEU A 10 -35.71 -18.09 -2.81
CA LEU A 10 -36.81 -18.89 -3.33
C LEU A 10 -37.98 -19.01 -2.34
N ILE A 11 -37.69 -19.08 -1.03
CA ILE A 11 -38.75 -19.08 0.00
C ILE A 11 -39.54 -17.77 -0.02
N TYR A 12 -38.88 -16.62 -0.14
CA TYR A 12 -39.55 -15.32 -0.18
C TYR A 12 -40.31 -15.11 -1.50
N ILE A 13 -39.74 -15.54 -2.62
CA ILE A 13 -40.41 -15.59 -3.93
C ILE A 13 -41.71 -16.37 -3.84
N ARG A 14 -41.66 -17.59 -3.30
CA ARG A 14 -42.83 -18.45 -3.17
C ARG A 14 -43.90 -17.84 -2.27
N LYS A 15 -43.52 -17.14 -1.21
CA LYS A 15 -44.46 -16.42 -0.33
C LYS A 15 -45.19 -15.29 -1.07
N ALA A 16 -44.47 -14.53 -1.90
CA ALA A 16 -45.08 -13.51 -2.74
C ALA A 16 -46.03 -14.13 -3.79
N GLU A 17 -45.62 -15.22 -4.44
CA GLU A 17 -46.44 -15.92 -5.43
C GLU A 17 -47.72 -16.52 -4.84
N LEU A 18 -47.66 -17.06 -3.62
CA LEU A 18 -48.85 -17.56 -2.92
C LEU A 18 -49.89 -16.45 -2.68
N GLN A 19 -49.44 -15.20 -2.53
CA GLN A 19 -50.31 -14.06 -2.23
C GLN A 19 -50.85 -13.39 -3.50
N TYR A 20 -50.04 -13.29 -4.56
CA TYR A 20 -50.38 -12.53 -5.77
C TYR A 20 -50.54 -13.40 -7.03
N GLY A 21 -50.39 -14.72 -6.90
CA GLY A 21 -50.48 -15.73 -7.96
C GLY A 21 -49.26 -15.79 -8.88
N SER A 22 -48.50 -14.69 -8.99
CA SER A 22 -47.25 -14.64 -9.76
C SER A 22 -46.37 -13.48 -9.27
N ILE A 23 -45.04 -13.65 -9.39
CA ILE A 23 -44.10 -12.55 -9.13
C ILE A 23 -44.41 -11.31 -9.98
N SER A 24 -44.80 -11.50 -11.25
CA SER A 24 -45.09 -10.37 -12.16
C SER A 24 -46.28 -9.52 -11.71
N LYS A 25 -47.14 -10.08 -10.85
CA LYS A 25 -48.31 -9.40 -10.27
C LYS A 25 -48.07 -8.89 -8.85
N THR A 26 -46.87 -9.10 -8.31
CA THR A 26 -46.52 -8.67 -6.95
C THR A 26 -46.16 -7.18 -6.94
N PRO A 27 -46.78 -6.35 -6.09
CA PRO A 27 -46.42 -4.94 -5.95
C PRO A 27 -44.93 -4.74 -5.61
N GLU A 28 -44.29 -3.71 -6.16
CA GLU A 28 -42.86 -3.49 -5.98
C GLU A 28 -42.43 -3.22 -4.52
N ASN A 29 -43.37 -2.76 -3.70
CA ASN A 29 -43.20 -2.49 -2.28
C ASN A 29 -43.49 -3.71 -1.38
N ASP A 30 -43.81 -4.88 -1.94
CA ASP A 30 -44.09 -6.08 -1.15
C ASP A 30 -42.85 -6.51 -0.32
N PRO A 31 -43.00 -6.75 1.00
CA PRO A 31 -41.89 -7.10 1.86
C PRO A 31 -41.16 -8.40 1.48
N ASN A 32 -41.84 -9.38 0.90
CA ASN A 32 -41.22 -10.64 0.47
C ASN A 32 -40.46 -10.44 -0.85
N LEU A 33 -41.02 -9.66 -1.78
CA LEU A 33 -40.33 -9.30 -3.01
C LEU A 33 -39.07 -8.48 -2.74
N ILE A 34 -39.10 -7.51 -1.83
CA ILE A 34 -37.93 -6.74 -1.40
C ILE A 34 -36.87 -7.66 -0.78
N LYS A 35 -37.26 -8.59 0.11
CA LYS A 35 -36.32 -9.55 0.72
C LYS A 35 -35.69 -10.49 -0.31
N ALA A 36 -36.47 -10.98 -1.27
CA ALA A 36 -35.96 -11.79 -2.38
C ALA A 36 -35.00 -10.99 -3.26
N ARG A 37 -35.36 -9.76 -3.63
CA ARG A 37 -34.51 -8.85 -4.41
C ARG A 37 -33.20 -8.57 -3.68
N ASN A 38 -33.22 -8.31 -2.39
CA ASN A 38 -32.01 -8.06 -1.61
C ASN A 38 -31.08 -9.29 -1.52
N LEU A 39 -31.65 -10.50 -1.47
CA LEU A 39 -30.86 -11.74 -1.45
C LEU A 39 -30.28 -12.11 -2.84
N LEU A 40 -30.94 -11.66 -3.91
CA LEU A 40 -30.57 -11.94 -5.30
C LEU A 40 -29.85 -10.78 -6.01
N ALA A 41 -29.85 -9.59 -5.42
CA ALA A 41 -29.21 -8.42 -5.98
C ALA A 41 -27.73 -8.72 -6.21
N ILE A 42 -27.33 -8.73 -7.48
CA ILE A 42 -25.94 -8.70 -7.89
C ILE A 42 -25.52 -7.23 -7.79
N ASP A 43 -25.04 -6.85 -6.61
CA ASP A 43 -24.27 -5.64 -6.29
C ASP A 43 -24.42 -4.46 -7.27
N GLN A 44 -25.47 -3.64 -7.12
CA GLN A 44 -25.41 -2.28 -7.68
C GLN A 44 -25.44 -1.15 -6.67
N ARG A 45 -25.83 -1.36 -5.40
CA ARG A 45 -25.70 -0.34 -4.33
C ARG A 45 -25.56 -0.93 -2.93
N ALA A 46 -24.90 -2.08 -2.79
CA ALA A 46 -24.29 -2.38 -1.51
C ALA A 46 -23.06 -1.47 -1.43
N VAL A 47 -23.02 -0.55 -0.46
CA VAL A 47 -21.72 -0.20 0.11
C VAL A 47 -21.16 -1.55 0.56
N LYS A 48 -20.31 -2.16 -0.27
CA LYS A 48 -19.47 -3.25 0.18
C LYS A 48 -18.62 -2.62 1.25
N THR A 49 -19.01 -2.77 2.50
CA THR A 49 -18.05 -2.69 3.59
C THR A 49 -16.96 -3.64 3.15
N PHE A 50 -15.82 -3.08 2.76
CA PHE A 50 -14.70 -3.87 2.28
C PHE A 50 -14.26 -4.71 3.48
N GLU A 51 -14.55 -6.00 3.43
CA GLU A 51 -14.07 -6.99 4.38
C GLU A 51 -12.79 -7.57 3.79
N PRO A 52 -11.61 -7.21 4.33
CA PRO A 52 -10.34 -7.69 3.81
C PRO A 52 -10.25 -9.21 3.96
N ASP A 53 -9.82 -9.89 2.91
CA ASP A 53 -9.42 -11.30 2.98
C ASP A 53 -7.92 -11.47 3.27
N ASP A 54 -7.45 -12.73 3.38
CA ASP A 54 -6.04 -13.03 3.62
C ASP A 54 -5.11 -12.46 2.54
N THR A 55 -5.58 -12.38 1.29
CA THR A 55 -4.81 -11.80 0.19
C THR A 55 -4.68 -10.30 0.36
N ASP A 56 -5.76 -9.62 0.75
CA ASP A 56 -5.75 -8.19 1.04
C ASP A 56 -4.83 -7.86 2.23
N LEU A 57 -4.79 -8.71 3.25
CA LEU A 57 -3.86 -8.59 4.39
C LEU A 57 -2.40 -8.80 3.96
N GLU A 58 -2.13 -9.74 3.07
CA GLU A 58 -0.77 -9.95 2.55
C GLU A 58 -0.32 -8.77 1.66
N ILE A 59 -1.21 -8.26 0.82
CA ILE A 59 -0.96 -7.03 0.04
C ILE A 59 -0.63 -5.87 0.99
N LYS A 60 -1.39 -5.69 2.07
CA LYS A 60 -1.14 -4.67 3.09
C LYS A 60 0.28 -4.81 3.66
N ARG A 61 0.66 -6.01 4.11
CA ARG A 61 2.00 -6.28 4.65
C ARG A 61 3.10 -5.95 3.64
N MET A 62 2.93 -6.32 2.38
CA MET A 62 3.90 -6.01 1.33
C MET A 62 4.02 -4.50 1.05
N LEU A 63 2.91 -3.76 1.08
CA LEU A 63 2.90 -2.29 0.95
C LEU A 63 3.57 -1.61 2.16
N GLU A 64 3.32 -2.13 3.37
CA GLU A 64 3.97 -1.66 4.60
C GLU A 64 5.48 -1.89 4.54
N TYR A 65 5.91 -3.05 4.06
CA TYR A 65 7.32 -3.36 3.77
C TYR A 65 7.94 -2.42 2.72
N GLY A 66 7.12 -1.85 1.83
CA GLY A 66 7.57 -0.92 0.79
C GLY A 66 7.78 -1.55 -0.59
N TYR A 67 7.22 -2.73 -0.84
CA TYR A 67 7.19 -3.29 -2.20
C TYR A 67 6.38 -2.38 -3.14
N PRO A 68 6.88 -2.11 -4.36
CA PRO A 68 6.10 -1.40 -5.36
C PRO A 68 5.01 -2.31 -5.92
N ALA A 69 3.91 -1.72 -6.36
CA ALA A 69 2.70 -2.45 -6.77
C ALA A 69 2.97 -3.54 -7.82
N HIS A 70 3.83 -3.28 -8.81
CA HIS A 70 4.17 -4.26 -9.85
C HIS A 70 4.87 -5.52 -9.31
N VAL A 71 5.61 -5.42 -8.21
CA VAL A 71 6.20 -6.59 -7.54
C VAL A 71 5.11 -7.39 -6.84
N ILE A 72 4.15 -6.71 -6.21
CA ILE A 72 3.01 -7.35 -5.54
C ILE A 72 2.12 -8.10 -6.54
N TYR A 73 1.82 -7.50 -7.70
CA TYR A 73 1.02 -8.16 -8.76
C TYR A 73 1.63 -9.49 -9.18
N LYS A 74 2.96 -9.49 -9.38
CA LYS A 74 3.71 -10.67 -9.82
C LYS A 74 3.81 -11.72 -8.72
N LYS A 75 4.10 -11.31 -7.48
CA LYS A 75 4.29 -12.24 -6.36
C LYS A 75 2.99 -12.92 -5.93
N LEU A 76 1.88 -12.17 -5.91
CA LEU A 76 0.59 -12.68 -5.43
C LEU A 76 -0.36 -13.06 -6.58
N CYS A 77 0.07 -12.94 -7.83
CA CYS A 77 -0.77 -13.17 -9.02
C CYS A 77 -2.09 -12.37 -9.01
N VAL A 78 -2.08 -11.18 -8.42
CA VAL A 78 -3.25 -10.29 -8.32
C VAL A 78 -3.24 -9.20 -9.38
N ARG A 79 -4.42 -8.69 -9.72
CA ARG A 79 -4.56 -7.57 -10.66
C ARG A 79 -4.27 -6.24 -9.97
N GLN A 80 -3.79 -5.26 -10.74
CA GLN A 80 -3.51 -3.90 -10.27
C GLN A 80 -4.64 -3.24 -9.45
N PRO A 81 -5.92 -3.32 -9.85
CA PRO A 81 -7.00 -2.71 -9.08
C PRO A 81 -7.15 -3.26 -7.66
N VAL A 82 -6.74 -4.51 -7.42
CA VAL A 82 -6.81 -5.15 -6.09
C VAL A 82 -5.83 -4.46 -5.14
N VAL A 83 -4.57 -4.31 -5.55
CA VAL A 83 -3.56 -3.64 -4.73
C VAL A 83 -3.88 -2.17 -4.52
N GLN A 84 -4.40 -1.49 -5.55
CA GLN A 84 -4.82 -0.10 -5.43
C GLN A 84 -5.95 0.05 -4.39
N ARG A 85 -6.96 -0.82 -4.44
CA ARG A 85 -8.05 -0.85 -3.46
C ARG A 85 -7.54 -1.06 -2.04
N VAL A 86 -6.66 -2.04 -1.81
CA VAL A 86 -6.07 -2.30 -0.49
C VAL A 86 -5.29 -1.09 0.01
N ARG A 87 -4.46 -0.49 -0.86
CA ARG A 87 -3.70 0.71 -0.53
C ARG A 87 -4.61 1.86 -0.09
N GLU A 88 -5.68 2.12 -0.83
CA GLU A 88 -6.64 3.18 -0.53
C GLU A 88 -7.42 2.88 0.75
N PHE A 89 -7.87 1.65 0.94
CA PHE A 89 -8.61 1.23 2.13
C PHE A 89 -7.81 1.42 3.42
N TYR A 90 -6.52 1.06 3.41
CA TYR A 90 -5.63 1.21 4.58
C TYR A 90 -4.89 2.56 4.62
N GLY A 91 -5.17 3.50 3.72
CA GLY A 91 -4.51 4.81 3.69
C GLY A 91 -3.00 4.77 3.46
N LEU A 92 -2.50 3.73 2.78
CA LEU A 92 -1.07 3.50 2.61
C LEU A 92 -0.48 4.31 1.44
N THR A 93 0.79 4.69 1.58
CA THR A 93 1.57 5.34 0.52
C THR A 93 2.63 4.40 -0.02
N TYR A 94 2.87 4.44 -1.34
CA TYR A 94 4.01 3.75 -1.93
C TYR A 94 5.31 4.35 -1.41
N LYS A 95 6.26 3.47 -1.08
CA LYS A 95 7.60 3.84 -0.67
C LYS A 95 8.54 3.68 -1.87
N PRO A 96 9.52 4.56 -2.05
CA PRO A 96 10.49 4.46 -3.14
C PRO A 96 11.51 3.36 -2.84
N ILE A 97 12.21 2.93 -3.88
CA ILE A 97 13.40 2.07 -3.75
C ILE A 97 14.60 2.96 -3.44
N PHE A 98 15.37 2.56 -2.43
CA PHE A 98 16.64 3.19 -2.08
C PHE A 98 17.74 2.59 -2.94
N ASN A 99 18.40 3.44 -3.69
CA ASN A 99 19.38 3.04 -4.70
C ASN A 99 20.82 3.24 -4.23
N TYR A 100 21.02 4.01 -3.16
CA TYR A 100 22.34 4.36 -2.67
C TYR A 100 22.40 4.30 -1.16
N LYS A 101 23.50 3.75 -0.66
CA LYS A 101 23.91 3.71 0.75
C LYS A 101 25.22 4.49 0.89
N LEU A 102 25.29 5.35 1.91
CA LEU A 102 26.50 6.05 2.34
C LEU A 102 26.87 5.58 3.74
N THR A 103 28.13 5.25 3.94
CA THR A 103 28.70 4.87 5.24
C THR A 103 29.83 5.82 5.60
N LYS A 104 29.98 6.09 6.90
CA LYS A 104 31.09 6.89 7.44
C LYS A 104 31.33 6.49 8.88
N ASP A 105 32.59 6.33 9.25
CA ASP A 105 32.97 5.91 10.60
C ASP A 105 32.35 6.81 11.68
N GLY A 106 31.72 6.17 12.67
CA GLY A 106 31.05 6.85 13.78
C GLY A 106 29.73 7.53 13.42
N GLN A 107 29.20 7.34 12.22
CA GLN A 107 27.89 7.87 11.80
C GLN A 107 26.91 6.75 11.41
N PRO A 108 25.60 6.95 11.61
CA PRO A 108 24.60 6.03 11.08
C PRO A 108 24.65 5.95 9.56
N ASP A 109 24.38 4.76 9.01
CA ASP A 109 24.21 4.57 7.57
C ASP A 109 23.15 5.52 7.01
N PHE A 110 23.43 6.09 5.83
CA PHE A 110 22.52 7.00 5.13
C PHE A 110 22.03 6.41 3.81
N TYR A 111 20.71 6.46 3.57
CA TYR A 111 20.09 5.91 2.37
C TYR A 111 19.38 6.97 1.53
N THR A 112 19.49 6.89 0.21
CA THR A 112 18.77 7.80 -0.71
C THR A 112 18.34 7.09 -1.99
N THR A 113 17.26 7.59 -2.59
CA THR A 113 16.70 7.06 -3.85
C THR A 113 17.44 7.57 -5.08
N TYR A 114 18.32 8.55 -4.92
CA TYR A 114 18.93 9.29 -6.03
C TYR A 114 20.25 9.98 -5.59
N VAL A 115 21.17 10.14 -6.54
CA VAL A 115 22.54 10.68 -6.31
C VAL A 115 22.52 12.04 -5.61
N LYS A 116 21.67 12.97 -6.06
CA LYS A 116 21.59 14.30 -5.46
C LYS A 116 21.14 14.29 -3.99
N GLY A 117 20.49 13.23 -3.51
CA GLY A 117 20.14 13.10 -2.09
C GLY A 117 21.36 12.95 -1.18
N MET A 118 22.48 12.45 -1.70
CA MET A 118 23.75 12.33 -0.95
C MET A 118 24.25 13.69 -0.43
N THR A 119 23.93 14.76 -1.16
CA THR A 119 24.32 16.13 -0.80
C THR A 119 23.75 16.57 0.56
N ARG A 120 22.64 15.96 0.99
CA ARG A 120 21.94 16.29 2.23
C ARG A 120 22.75 15.91 3.46
N ILE A 121 23.25 14.67 3.51
CA ILE A 121 24.05 14.19 4.64
C ILE A 121 25.47 14.77 4.61
N ALA A 122 26.04 14.94 3.40
CA ALA A 122 27.35 15.53 3.23
C ALA A 122 27.37 17.06 3.41
N LYS A 123 26.21 17.71 3.61
CA LYS A 123 26.05 19.16 3.79
C LYS A 123 26.74 19.98 2.66
N ILE A 124 26.66 19.49 1.41
CA ILE A 124 27.19 20.15 0.20
C ILE A 124 26.06 20.69 -0.68
N SER A 125 26.38 21.56 -1.64
CA SER A 125 25.39 22.12 -2.57
C SER A 125 24.71 21.04 -3.43
N ASN A 126 23.40 21.18 -3.64
CA ASN A 126 22.64 20.30 -4.54
C ASN A 126 22.72 20.74 -6.03
N SER A 127 23.42 21.84 -6.32
CA SER A 127 23.67 22.33 -7.68
C SER A 127 24.67 21.47 -8.46
N PHE A 128 25.51 20.70 -7.75
CA PHE A 128 26.46 19.79 -8.38
C PHE A 128 25.76 18.76 -9.26
N ASN A 129 26.40 18.42 -10.37
CA ASN A 129 25.99 17.31 -11.23
C ASN A 129 26.39 15.97 -10.59
N SER A 130 25.84 14.86 -11.08
CA SER A 130 26.06 13.54 -10.47
C SER A 130 27.54 13.14 -10.42
N ARG A 131 28.32 13.43 -11.48
CA ARG A 131 29.76 13.10 -11.52
C ARG A 131 30.52 13.83 -10.41
N ALA A 132 30.30 15.13 -10.28
CA ALA A 132 30.93 15.93 -9.23
C ALA A 132 30.54 15.45 -7.81
N ILE A 133 29.31 14.96 -7.62
CA ILE A 133 28.88 14.38 -6.33
C ILE A 133 29.65 13.08 -6.04
N PHE A 134 29.74 12.17 -7.01
CA PHE A 134 30.50 10.92 -6.86
C PHE A 134 31.99 11.17 -6.61
N ASP A 135 32.57 12.24 -7.16
CA ASP A 135 33.97 12.59 -6.93
C ASP A 135 34.21 13.24 -5.55
N LEU A 136 33.23 13.98 -5.02
CA LEU A 136 33.38 14.78 -3.80
C LEU A 136 33.02 14.00 -2.54
N ILE A 137 31.97 13.18 -2.57
CA ILE A 137 31.47 12.45 -1.39
C ILE A 137 32.56 11.56 -0.77
N PRO A 138 33.36 10.78 -1.54
CA PRO A 138 34.49 10.02 -0.98
C PRO A 138 35.56 10.87 -0.32
N LYS A 139 35.85 12.07 -0.87
CA LYS A 139 36.82 13.01 -0.29
C LYS A 139 36.37 13.59 1.05
N LEU A 140 35.06 13.52 1.34
CA LEU A 140 34.48 13.91 2.64
C LEU A 140 34.46 12.73 3.64
N GLY A 141 35.06 11.60 3.29
CA GLY A 141 35.17 10.41 4.13
C GLY A 141 33.92 9.54 4.16
N TYR A 142 33.09 9.60 3.11
CA TYR A 142 31.96 8.69 2.95
C TYR A 142 32.28 7.61 1.90
N GLU A 143 31.95 6.37 2.18
CA GLU A 143 31.92 5.33 1.16
C GLU A 143 30.53 5.29 0.51
N ILE A 144 30.47 5.05 -0.80
CA ILE A 144 29.21 4.94 -1.54
C ILE A 144 29.03 3.50 -1.99
N SER A 145 27.85 2.95 -1.77
CA SER A 145 27.42 1.68 -2.35
C SER A 145 26.12 1.85 -3.12
N GLU A 146 26.06 1.27 -4.33
CA GLU A 146 24.80 1.09 -5.04
C GLU A 146 24.06 -0.11 -4.44
N VAL A 147 22.78 0.10 -4.12
CA VAL A 147 21.92 -0.91 -3.49
C VAL A 147 20.56 -0.90 -4.16
N SER A 148 19.69 -1.86 -3.84
CA SER A 148 18.30 -1.86 -4.26
C SER A 148 17.45 -2.34 -3.09
N PHE A 149 17.19 -1.44 -2.16
CA PHE A 149 16.52 -1.74 -0.90
C PHE A 149 15.12 -1.14 -0.86
N TYR A 150 14.15 -1.95 -0.44
CA TYR A 150 12.84 -1.49 -0.01
C TYR A 150 12.92 -0.92 1.41
N TRP A 151 11.87 -0.22 1.82
CA TRP A 151 11.80 0.39 3.15
C TRP A 151 12.04 -0.60 4.30
N GLY A 152 11.49 -1.81 4.21
CA GLY A 152 11.68 -2.87 5.20
C GLY A 152 13.10 -3.45 5.23
N ASP A 153 13.88 -3.28 4.16
CA ASP A 153 15.28 -3.73 4.10
C ASP A 153 16.23 -2.75 4.81
N LEU A 154 15.79 -1.51 5.07
CA LEU A 154 16.62 -0.52 5.76
C LEU A 154 16.77 -0.91 7.24
N PRO A 155 17.99 -0.87 7.80
CA PRO A 155 18.19 -1.14 9.22
C PRO A 155 17.54 -0.05 10.09
N ASP A 156 17.17 -0.41 11.33
CA ASP A 156 16.69 0.58 12.28
C ASP A 156 17.83 1.50 12.75
N ASN A 157 17.46 2.71 13.13
CA ASN A 157 18.33 3.84 13.47
C ASN A 157 19.22 4.34 12.32
N CYS A 158 18.96 3.91 11.09
CA CYS A 158 19.59 4.52 9.92
C CYS A 158 18.98 5.89 9.61
N THR A 159 19.68 6.67 8.81
CA THR A 159 19.18 7.93 8.27
C THR A 159 18.82 7.77 6.80
N TYR A 160 17.89 8.58 6.31
CA TYR A 160 17.53 8.55 4.90
C TYR A 160 16.95 9.88 4.41
N ALA A 161 17.01 10.10 3.09
CA ALA A 161 16.32 11.21 2.45
C ALA A 161 15.68 10.78 1.14
N ILE A 162 14.56 11.42 0.82
CA ILE A 162 13.82 11.18 -0.43
C ILE A 162 13.60 12.51 -1.16
N ARG A 163 13.98 12.58 -2.44
CA ARG A 163 13.82 13.79 -3.25
C ARG A 163 14.20 15.07 -2.45
N ARG A 164 13.34 16.09 -2.49
CA ARG A 164 13.58 17.39 -1.83
C ARG A 164 13.35 17.38 -0.31
N SER A 165 13.18 16.23 0.34
CA SER A 165 12.95 16.17 1.78
C SER A 165 14.19 16.56 2.58
N ILE A 166 13.94 16.82 3.87
CA ILE A 166 14.96 16.77 4.92
C ILE A 166 15.45 15.33 5.14
N VAL A 167 16.46 15.18 6.00
CA VAL A 167 16.94 13.87 6.46
C VAL A 167 16.03 13.38 7.57
N TYR A 168 15.62 12.12 7.49
CA TYR A 168 14.81 11.43 8.48
C TYR A 168 15.60 10.31 9.15
N VAL A 169 15.11 9.84 10.30
CA VAL A 169 15.61 8.67 11.01
C VAL A 169 14.58 7.56 10.95
N LYS A 170 15.01 6.32 10.68
CA LYS A 170 14.15 5.13 10.74
C LYS A 170 14.18 4.56 12.16
N HIS A 171 13.02 4.35 12.77
CA HIS A 171 12.86 3.72 14.10
C HIS A 171 12.04 2.43 14.06
N GLY A 172 11.74 1.92 12.87
CA GLY A 172 10.90 0.76 12.65
C GLY A 172 10.08 0.89 11.38
N ILE A 173 9.27 -0.13 11.06
CA ILE A 173 8.52 -0.17 9.81
C ILE A 173 7.46 0.95 9.70
N ASP A 174 6.93 1.42 10.84
CA ASP A 174 5.89 2.45 10.88
C ASP A 174 6.46 3.87 10.93
N SER A 175 7.79 4.03 10.99
CA SER A 175 8.45 5.35 11.14
C SER A 175 8.59 6.16 9.84
N TRP A 176 7.86 5.78 8.80
CA TRP A 176 7.98 6.39 7.47
C TRP A 176 7.65 7.89 7.47
N LEU A 177 8.69 8.72 7.36
CA LEU A 177 8.65 10.20 7.34
C LEU A 177 8.16 10.82 8.65
N ASN A 178 8.30 10.11 9.77
CA ASN A 178 7.78 10.56 11.06
C ASN A 178 8.77 11.41 11.86
N GLU A 179 10.09 11.16 11.72
CA GLU A 179 11.10 11.79 12.57
C GLU A 179 12.27 12.37 11.78
N ALA A 180 12.49 13.67 11.93
CA ALA A 180 13.58 14.40 11.29
C ALA A 180 14.89 14.24 12.07
N TRP A 181 15.99 14.03 11.34
CA TRP A 181 17.33 14.00 11.94
C TRP A 181 17.76 15.38 12.41
N LYS A 182 18.25 15.48 13.65
CA LYS A 182 18.62 16.74 14.32
C LYS A 182 20.14 16.96 14.45
N GLY A 183 20.96 16.27 13.64
CA GLY A 183 22.42 16.24 13.78
C GLY A 183 23.21 17.44 13.25
#